data_AF-A0AAN5BXP9-F1
#
_entry.id   AF-A0AAN5BXP9-F1
#
_cell.length_a   1.000
_cell.length_b   1.000
_cell.length_c   1.000
_cell.angle_alpha   90.00
_cell.angle_beta   90.00
_cell.angle_gamma   90.00
#
_symmetry.space_group_name_H-M   'P 1'
#
loop_
_entity.id
_entity.type
_entity.pdbx_description
1 polymer ?
#
loop_
_entity_poly.entity_id
_entity_poly.type
_entity_poly.pdbx_seq_one_letter_code
_entity_poly.pdbx_strand_id
1 'polypeptide(L)'
;MYLETDFVSDFTAGLYGHSHPVIKQAVKDALATGFSLGGVVEKEAQLGEILQTRFKSIERVRFCNSGTEANTFALATAKAFTGRNKILVFDGGYHGGTISFHGTTSNPMNLPHEFVVGAFNDIERTQSLVDDTLAAILIEPMQMAGGVRPASIEFLRFLRESATKVGAVLIFDEVVTSRLHYHGLQGAREVYPDMTTLGKYLGGGFPFGAFGGRADIMEQFNPIAHGRSVLHHSGTFNNNIFTMTAAVAAAELVTEQSLAELNKLGDDLRATGNSIVQQAGLKDIVFVGYGSTVGMGFLGDRGQVLREVFYFTLVKQGILMGRRGFLCLNLAHTKEHIDRFLDVVKVFAEQHRADCDLSHRILSNIIWWLLGTFLVRTDSSNLCKTQGNTDIFRGWIIPNVILIPEVLAIAELASSMPVNGSFYWWAGALAPPGWSHAISFVTGWLNVFTMFASTASFAYAVASSLSYAVTIAAPSMAWTNAQIMCLSLAVIVVWSGVMTLKLERIASVYIAMVQNRPFASARTVFGEYTNFSDWGLGVSVPYSWFCTLWVNSAWMVPVYVAEETHDASREIPKSLWYTFSVTAVIGMVICLVSAFCINDIEAAAADERHVFEDSLKGVHANPL
;
A
#
# COMPACT_ATOMS: atom_id res chain seq x y z
N MET A 1 11.17 -1.53 10.37
CA MET A 1 10.05 -0.75 10.92
C MET A 1 9.53 -1.54 12.10
N TYR A 2 9.61 -1.01 13.33
CA TYR A 2 9.07 -1.70 14.51
C TYR A 2 7.58 -1.36 14.62
N LEU A 3 6.72 -2.38 14.64
CA LEU A 3 5.29 -2.22 14.88
C LEU A 3 5.08 -2.07 16.39
N GLU A 4 4.44 -0.98 16.80
CA GLU A 4 4.26 -0.62 18.21
C GLU A 4 2.82 -0.81 18.68
N THR A 5 1.82 -0.71 17.79
CA THR A 5 0.40 -0.84 18.15
C THR A 5 -0.34 -1.69 17.11
N ASP A 6 -0.96 -2.79 17.54
CA ASP A 6 -1.66 -3.74 16.66
C ASP A 6 -3.19 -3.70 16.80
N PHE A 7 -3.85 -3.04 15.85
CA PHE A 7 -5.31 -3.10 15.70
C PHE A 7 -5.80 -4.20 14.75
N VAL A 8 -4.95 -5.06 14.20
CA VAL A 8 -5.42 -6.27 13.51
C VAL A 8 -5.85 -7.29 14.54
N SER A 9 -5.05 -7.50 15.59
CA SER A 9 -5.31 -8.43 16.69
C SER A 9 -5.78 -9.80 16.18
N ASP A 10 -5.03 -10.33 15.21
CA ASP A 10 -5.31 -11.57 14.48
C ASP A 10 -6.77 -11.71 14.01
N PHE A 11 -7.28 -10.65 13.37
CA PHE A 11 -8.66 -10.57 12.87
C PHE A 11 -9.67 -10.96 13.96
N THR A 12 -9.56 -10.33 15.13
CA THR A 12 -10.32 -10.53 16.37
C THR A 12 -9.92 -11.72 17.26
N ALA A 13 -9.08 -12.65 16.83
CA ALA A 13 -8.64 -13.78 17.65
C ALA A 13 -7.69 -13.36 18.78
N GLY A 14 -6.85 -12.36 18.54
CA GLY A 14 -5.87 -11.82 19.47
C GLY A 14 -6.47 -10.90 20.54
N LEU A 15 -7.62 -11.25 21.13
CA LEU A 15 -8.28 -10.43 22.17
C LEU A 15 -7.39 -10.15 23.38
N TYR A 16 -6.43 -11.01 23.67
CA TYR A 16 -5.58 -10.92 24.86
C TYR A 16 -4.25 -10.17 24.61
N GLY A 17 -4.04 -9.64 23.40
CA GLY A 17 -2.74 -9.18 22.96
C GLY A 17 -1.77 -10.34 22.69
N HIS A 18 -0.47 -10.07 22.69
CA HIS A 18 0.53 -10.99 22.13
C HIS A 18 1.25 -11.87 23.17
N SER A 19 1.08 -11.61 24.47
CA SER A 19 1.87 -12.26 25.51
C SER A 19 1.21 -12.27 26.90
N HIS A 20 -0.12 -12.30 26.94
CA HIS A 20 -0.87 -12.21 28.21
C HIS A 20 -0.40 -13.26 29.23
N PRO A 21 -0.04 -12.88 30.46
CA PRO A 21 0.58 -13.78 31.43
C PRO A 21 -0.31 -14.97 31.81
N VAL A 22 -1.63 -14.76 31.95
CA VAL A 22 -2.60 -15.83 32.25
C VAL A 22 -2.64 -16.90 31.14
N ILE A 23 -2.73 -16.48 29.87
CA ILE A 23 -2.71 -17.41 28.73
C ILE A 23 -1.36 -18.14 28.66
N LYS A 24 -0.26 -17.41 28.85
CA LYS A 24 1.09 -18.00 28.86
C LYS A 24 1.25 -19.06 29.95
N GLN A 25 0.69 -18.82 31.13
CA GLN A 25 0.73 -19.81 32.22
C GLN A 25 -0.15 -21.02 31.90
N ALA A 26 -1.36 -20.84 31.39
CA ALA A 26 -2.24 -21.93 30.96
C ALA A 26 -1.58 -22.86 29.94
N VAL A 27 -0.82 -22.30 28.99
CA VAL A 27 -0.03 -23.08 28.02
C VAL A 27 1.08 -23.88 28.67
N LYS A 28 1.79 -23.30 29.66
CA LYS A 28 2.81 -24.03 30.43
C LYS A 28 2.20 -25.17 31.24
N ASP A 29 1.04 -24.95 31.83
CA ASP A 29 0.35 -25.97 32.62
C ASP A 29 -0.11 -27.12 31.71
N ALA A 30 -0.61 -26.81 30.51
CA ALA A 30 -0.94 -27.82 29.50
C ALA A 30 0.28 -28.63 29.02
N LEU A 31 1.48 -28.03 28.96
CA LEU A 31 2.71 -28.77 28.68
C LEU A 31 3.05 -29.78 29.78
N ALA A 32 2.74 -29.46 31.03
CA ALA A 32 3.06 -30.31 32.18
C ALA A 32 2.11 -31.51 32.33
N THR A 33 0.89 -31.43 31.79
CA THR A 33 -0.12 -32.51 31.89
C THR A 33 -0.02 -33.57 30.78
N GLY A 34 0.76 -33.30 29.72
CA GLY A 34 0.88 -34.16 28.54
C GLY A 34 -0.16 -33.83 27.46
N PHE A 35 0.22 -33.99 26.20
CA PHE A 35 -0.60 -33.65 25.02
C PHE A 35 -0.85 -34.86 24.13
N SER A 36 -1.84 -34.75 23.23
CA SER A 36 -2.27 -35.83 22.31
C SER A 36 -2.72 -37.12 23.03
N LEU A 37 -3.56 -36.97 24.06
CA LEU A 37 -3.97 -38.05 24.97
C LEU A 37 -4.94 -39.09 24.36
N GLY A 38 -5.64 -38.73 23.27
CA GLY A 38 -6.56 -39.65 22.58
C GLY A 38 -7.85 -39.98 23.34
N GLY A 39 -8.24 -39.16 24.32
CA GLY A 39 -9.43 -39.36 25.15
C GLY A 39 -10.10 -38.05 25.59
N VAL A 40 -11.14 -38.18 26.39
CA VAL A 40 -11.86 -37.06 27.02
C VAL A 40 -10.98 -36.36 28.05
N VAL A 41 -11.14 -35.05 28.20
CA VAL A 41 -10.39 -34.22 29.15
C VAL A 41 -11.33 -33.33 29.94
N GLU A 42 -11.11 -33.21 31.25
CA GLU A 42 -11.98 -32.42 32.15
C GLU A 42 -12.16 -30.97 31.67
N LYS A 43 -11.13 -30.38 31.06
CA LYS A 43 -11.16 -29.03 30.50
C LYS A 43 -12.21 -28.84 29.40
N GLU A 44 -12.57 -29.88 28.66
CA GLU A 44 -13.61 -29.77 27.63
C GLU A 44 -15.01 -29.62 28.25
N ALA A 45 -15.26 -30.32 29.37
CA ALA A 45 -16.51 -30.20 30.12
C ALA A 45 -16.60 -28.82 30.79
N GLN A 46 -15.51 -28.39 31.45
CA GLN A 46 -15.41 -27.07 32.08
C GLN A 46 -15.67 -25.94 31.06
N LEU A 47 -15.06 -25.99 29.88
CA LEU A 47 -15.31 -25.01 28.83
C LEU A 47 -16.76 -25.08 28.33
N GLY A 48 -17.34 -26.27 28.21
CA GLY A 48 -18.73 -26.46 27.84
C GLY A 48 -19.70 -25.79 28.80
N GLU A 49 -19.48 -25.91 30.11
CA GLU A 49 -20.28 -25.26 31.16
C GLU A 49 -20.16 -23.74 31.12
N ILE A 50 -18.95 -23.22 30.89
CA ILE A 50 -18.70 -21.77 30.72
C ILE A 50 -19.52 -21.25 29.53
N LEU A 51 -19.47 -21.93 28.38
CA LEU A 51 -20.17 -21.49 27.17
C LEU A 51 -21.70 -21.58 27.33
N GLN A 52 -22.23 -22.61 27.99
CA GLN A 52 -23.66 -22.71 28.29
C GLN A 52 -24.13 -21.58 29.21
N THR A 53 -23.36 -21.26 30.23
CA THR A 53 -23.66 -20.14 31.15
C THR A 53 -23.63 -18.80 30.42
N ARG A 54 -22.67 -18.65 29.50
CA ARG A 54 -22.42 -17.39 28.82
C ARG A 54 -23.40 -17.12 27.66
N PHE A 55 -23.78 -18.13 26.88
CA PHE A 55 -24.62 -17.95 25.70
C PHE A 55 -25.96 -18.65 25.85
N LYS A 56 -27.04 -17.86 26.00
CA LYS A 56 -28.39 -18.37 26.26
C LYS A 56 -28.92 -19.36 25.21
N SER A 57 -28.50 -19.24 23.95
CA SER A 57 -28.91 -20.17 22.89
C SER A 57 -28.18 -21.51 22.92
N ILE A 58 -27.13 -21.66 23.74
CA ILE A 58 -26.31 -22.87 23.79
C ILE A 58 -26.71 -23.70 25.01
N GLU A 59 -27.53 -24.72 24.79
CA GLU A 59 -27.85 -25.75 25.79
C GLU A 59 -26.87 -26.93 25.73
N ARG A 60 -26.33 -27.21 24.54
CA ARG A 60 -25.30 -28.21 24.27
C ARG A 60 -24.29 -27.65 23.26
N VAL A 61 -23.03 -28.05 23.37
CA VAL A 61 -21.95 -27.56 22.50
C VAL A 61 -20.98 -28.68 22.12
N ARG A 62 -20.38 -28.57 20.93
CA ARG A 62 -19.27 -29.41 20.48
C ARG A 62 -18.13 -28.52 19.95
N PHE A 63 -16.90 -28.95 20.16
CA PHE A 63 -15.69 -28.20 19.77
C PHE A 63 -15.13 -28.66 18.43
N CYS A 64 -14.56 -27.72 17.68
CA CYS A 64 -13.95 -27.85 16.37
C CYS A 64 -12.60 -27.12 16.36
N ASN A 65 -11.89 -27.18 15.25
CA ASN A 65 -10.54 -26.61 15.09
C ASN A 65 -10.56 -25.24 14.41
N SER A 66 -11.72 -24.81 13.89
CA SER A 66 -11.89 -23.50 13.27
C SER A 66 -13.36 -23.05 13.24
N GLY A 67 -13.59 -21.75 13.04
CA GLY A 67 -14.92 -21.22 12.75
C GLY A 67 -15.51 -21.77 11.43
N THR A 68 -14.66 -22.07 10.44
CA THR A 68 -15.10 -22.73 9.19
C THR A 68 -15.71 -24.10 9.47
N GLU A 69 -15.04 -24.92 10.30
CA GLU A 69 -15.59 -26.22 10.72
C GLU A 69 -16.87 -26.05 11.52
N ALA A 70 -16.91 -25.11 12.46
CA ALA A 70 -18.11 -24.83 13.25
C ALA A 70 -19.33 -24.52 12.38
N ASN A 71 -19.18 -23.62 11.39
CA ASN A 71 -20.25 -23.30 10.44
C ASN A 71 -20.60 -24.48 9.53
N THR A 72 -19.61 -25.24 9.07
CA THR A 72 -19.84 -26.45 8.26
C THR A 72 -20.67 -27.48 9.02
N PHE A 73 -20.32 -27.78 10.28
CA PHE A 73 -21.06 -28.71 11.11
C PHE A 73 -22.42 -28.17 11.55
N ALA A 74 -22.57 -26.87 11.80
CA ALA A 74 -23.86 -26.27 12.10
C ALA A 74 -24.84 -26.41 10.92
N LEU A 75 -24.39 -26.14 9.69
CA LEU A 75 -25.21 -26.36 8.48
C LEU A 75 -25.56 -27.84 8.29
N ALA A 76 -24.59 -28.75 8.43
CA ALA A 76 -24.85 -30.18 8.34
C ALA A 76 -25.88 -30.65 9.39
N THR A 77 -25.77 -30.14 10.62
CA THR A 77 -26.70 -30.43 11.72
C THR A 77 -28.11 -29.92 11.43
N ALA A 78 -28.24 -28.68 10.95
CA ALA A 78 -29.53 -28.10 10.61
C ALA A 78 -30.23 -28.84 9.46
N LYS A 79 -29.47 -29.25 8.44
CA LYS A 79 -29.99 -30.07 7.35
C LYS A 79 -30.47 -31.44 7.82
N ALA A 80 -29.69 -32.12 8.65
CA ALA A 80 -30.08 -33.40 9.24
C ALA A 80 -31.32 -33.26 10.14
N PHE A 81 -31.41 -32.18 10.91
CA PHE A 81 -32.53 -31.90 11.80
C PHE A 81 -33.85 -31.67 11.04
N THR A 82 -33.78 -30.90 9.96
CA THR A 82 -34.97 -30.47 9.19
C THR A 82 -35.33 -31.42 8.03
N GLY A 83 -34.38 -32.24 7.57
CA GLY A 83 -34.53 -33.05 6.37
C GLY A 83 -34.50 -32.26 5.06
N ARG A 84 -34.02 -31.00 5.09
CA ARG A 84 -34.06 -30.05 3.97
C ARG A 84 -32.65 -29.68 3.49
N ASN A 85 -32.55 -29.07 2.31
CA ASN A 85 -31.25 -28.75 1.69
C ASN A 85 -30.96 -27.27 1.45
N LYS A 86 -31.98 -26.43 1.28
CA LYS A 86 -31.83 -25.01 0.94
C LYS A 86 -31.35 -24.20 2.15
N ILE A 87 -30.38 -23.31 1.95
CA ILE A 87 -29.77 -22.51 3.02
C ILE A 87 -29.80 -21.03 2.61
N LEU A 88 -30.42 -20.19 3.43
CA LEU A 88 -30.39 -18.73 3.25
C LEU A 88 -29.13 -18.16 3.89
N VAL A 89 -28.38 -17.39 3.11
CA VAL A 89 -27.16 -16.65 3.48
C VAL A 89 -27.27 -15.22 2.95
N PHE A 90 -26.29 -14.36 3.20
CA PHE A 90 -26.40 -12.93 2.87
C PHE A 90 -25.19 -12.42 2.09
N ASP A 91 -25.42 -11.42 1.22
CA ASP A 91 -24.36 -10.75 0.48
C ASP A 91 -23.30 -10.16 1.42
N GLY A 92 -22.03 -10.33 1.08
CA GLY A 92 -20.90 -9.91 1.92
C GLY A 92 -20.64 -10.79 3.15
N GLY A 93 -21.41 -11.87 3.34
CA GLY A 93 -21.23 -12.79 4.46
C GLY A 93 -19.95 -13.62 4.34
N TYR A 94 -19.29 -13.86 5.47
CA TYR A 94 -18.10 -14.71 5.58
C TYR A 94 -18.19 -15.65 6.77
N HIS A 95 -18.39 -16.93 6.47
CA HIS A 95 -18.59 -17.99 7.47
C HIS A 95 -17.43 -19.01 7.45
N GLY A 96 -16.30 -18.64 6.84
CA GLY A 96 -15.11 -19.47 6.70
C GLY A 96 -14.64 -19.59 5.25
N GLY A 97 -13.50 -20.26 5.05
CA GLY A 97 -12.85 -20.38 3.75
C GLY A 97 -13.69 -21.06 2.67
N THR A 98 -14.64 -21.91 3.07
CA THR A 98 -15.52 -22.70 2.20
C THR A 98 -17.00 -22.28 2.27
N ILE A 99 -17.30 -21.15 2.91
CA ILE A 99 -18.65 -20.59 3.02
C ILE A 99 -18.53 -19.05 3.03
N SER A 100 -18.41 -18.44 1.85
CA SER A 100 -18.12 -17.02 1.69
C SER A 100 -18.86 -16.43 0.49
N PHE A 101 -19.45 -15.25 0.67
CA PHE A 101 -20.37 -14.60 -0.27
C PHE A 101 -19.95 -13.16 -0.59
N HIS A 102 -18.64 -12.93 -0.75
CA HIS A 102 -18.10 -11.63 -1.17
C HIS A 102 -18.27 -11.42 -2.68
N GLY A 103 -18.91 -10.31 -3.07
CA GLY A 103 -19.09 -9.93 -4.48
C GLY A 103 -20.33 -10.54 -5.15
N THR A 104 -20.48 -10.30 -6.45
CA THR A 104 -21.65 -10.70 -7.25
C THR A 104 -21.54 -12.10 -7.88
N THR A 105 -20.39 -12.78 -7.73
CA THR A 105 -20.15 -14.10 -8.30
C THR A 105 -20.08 -15.16 -7.21
N SER A 106 -20.61 -16.35 -7.47
CA SER A 106 -20.52 -17.47 -6.53
C SER A 106 -19.05 -17.86 -6.35
N ASN A 107 -18.55 -17.82 -5.12
CA ASN A 107 -17.20 -18.30 -4.81
C ASN A 107 -17.10 -19.80 -5.10
N PRO A 108 -16.25 -20.25 -6.05
CA PRO A 108 -16.16 -21.65 -6.44
C PRO A 108 -15.61 -22.55 -5.33
N MET A 109 -15.00 -21.98 -4.28
CA MET A 109 -14.52 -22.71 -3.10
C MET A 109 -15.64 -23.01 -2.10
N ASN A 110 -16.85 -22.49 -2.31
CA ASN A 110 -17.96 -22.77 -1.42
C ASN A 110 -18.34 -24.25 -1.48
N LEU A 111 -18.70 -24.81 -0.33
CA LEU A 111 -19.29 -26.15 -0.27
C LEU A 111 -20.53 -26.22 -1.18
N PRO A 112 -20.78 -27.35 -1.87
CA PRO A 112 -21.86 -27.46 -2.85
C PRO A 112 -23.22 -27.64 -2.17
N HIS A 113 -23.65 -26.68 -1.37
CA HIS A 113 -25.00 -26.59 -0.82
C HIS A 113 -25.90 -25.75 -1.73
N GLU A 114 -27.22 -25.93 -1.58
CA GLU A 114 -28.22 -25.10 -2.25
C GLU A 114 -28.35 -23.77 -1.51
N PHE A 115 -27.39 -22.87 -1.74
CA PHE A 115 -27.41 -21.53 -1.15
C PHE A 115 -28.34 -20.59 -1.92
N VAL A 116 -29.17 -19.86 -1.19
CA VAL A 116 -29.88 -18.67 -1.67
C VAL A 116 -29.34 -17.45 -0.95
N VAL A 117 -28.99 -16.40 -1.70
CA VAL A 117 -28.32 -15.21 -1.15
C VAL A 117 -29.34 -14.09 -1.03
N GLY A 118 -29.69 -13.74 0.21
CA GLY A 118 -30.49 -12.57 0.55
C GLY A 118 -29.67 -11.29 0.64
N ALA A 119 -30.39 -10.17 0.70
CA ALA A 119 -29.80 -8.84 0.83
C ALA A 119 -29.68 -8.47 2.32
N PHE A 120 -28.45 -8.33 2.81
CA PHE A 120 -28.16 -8.01 4.21
C PHE A 120 -28.80 -6.68 4.60
N ASN A 121 -29.54 -6.65 5.73
CA ASN A 121 -30.32 -5.50 6.20
C ASN A 121 -31.46 -5.02 5.29
N ASP A 122 -31.86 -5.79 4.27
CA ASP A 122 -32.99 -5.47 3.40
C ASP A 122 -34.08 -6.54 3.54
N ILE A 123 -35.10 -6.23 4.35
CA ILE A 123 -36.23 -7.13 4.62
C ILE A 123 -37.05 -7.35 3.35
N GLU A 124 -37.32 -6.28 2.58
CA GLU A 124 -38.20 -6.33 1.41
C GLU A 124 -37.65 -7.26 0.32
N ARG A 125 -36.33 -7.23 0.09
CA ARG A 125 -35.66 -8.11 -0.88
C ARG A 125 -35.42 -9.52 -0.34
N THR A 126 -35.32 -9.68 0.97
CA THR A 126 -35.05 -10.99 1.59
C THR A 126 -36.31 -11.83 1.79
N GLN A 127 -37.46 -11.21 2.05
CA GLN A 127 -38.70 -11.92 2.42
C GLN A 127 -39.17 -12.95 1.38
N SER A 128 -38.93 -12.71 0.10
CA SER A 128 -39.34 -13.62 -0.98
C SER A 128 -38.50 -14.90 -1.06
N LEU A 129 -37.34 -14.92 -0.39
CA LEU A 129 -36.44 -16.08 -0.32
C LEU A 129 -36.74 -16.99 0.87
N VAL A 130 -37.64 -16.56 1.77
CA VAL A 130 -38.03 -17.30 2.96
C VAL A 130 -39.21 -18.21 2.64
N ASP A 131 -38.95 -19.51 2.49
CA ASP A 131 -39.96 -20.54 2.24
C ASP A 131 -39.78 -21.76 3.16
N ASP A 132 -40.74 -22.69 3.11
CA ASP A 132 -40.76 -23.93 3.91
C ASP A 132 -39.74 -24.99 3.44
N THR A 133 -38.99 -24.72 2.38
CA THR A 133 -37.91 -25.60 1.89
C THR A 133 -36.56 -25.28 2.55
N LEU A 134 -36.46 -24.17 3.28
CA LEU A 134 -35.25 -23.80 4.00
C LEU A 134 -34.94 -24.77 5.15
N ALA A 135 -33.71 -25.27 5.14
CA ALA A 135 -33.11 -26.00 6.26
C ALA A 135 -32.56 -25.05 7.32
N ALA A 136 -31.89 -23.99 6.87
CA ALA A 136 -31.20 -23.05 7.75
C ALA A 136 -31.19 -21.63 7.19
N ILE A 137 -31.11 -20.67 8.10
CA ILE A 137 -30.74 -19.28 7.84
C ILE A 137 -29.43 -19.03 8.59
N LEU A 138 -28.34 -18.76 7.88
CA LEU A 138 -27.02 -18.50 8.45
C LEU A 138 -26.68 -17.02 8.31
N ILE A 139 -26.40 -16.35 9.42
CA ILE A 139 -26.12 -14.91 9.45
C ILE A 139 -25.05 -14.54 10.49
N GLU A 140 -24.17 -13.61 10.14
CA GLU A 140 -23.37 -12.85 11.10
C GLU A 140 -24.22 -11.72 11.70
N PRO A 141 -24.41 -11.63 13.03
CA PRO A 141 -25.11 -10.49 13.65
C PRO A 141 -24.47 -9.12 13.35
N MET A 142 -23.19 -9.13 12.97
CA MET A 142 -22.47 -8.03 12.34
C MET A 142 -21.43 -8.62 11.41
N GLN A 143 -21.49 -8.30 10.12
CA GLN A 143 -20.53 -8.79 9.15
C GLN A 143 -19.18 -8.13 9.36
N MET A 144 -18.12 -8.91 9.60
CA MET A 144 -16.77 -8.37 9.74
C MET A 144 -16.14 -8.16 8.37
N ALA A 145 -16.00 -9.25 7.61
CA ALA A 145 -15.31 -9.27 6.33
C ALA A 145 -16.08 -8.49 5.24
N GLY A 146 -17.40 -8.41 5.35
CA GLY A 146 -18.31 -7.62 4.51
C GLY A 146 -18.30 -6.10 4.77
N GLY A 147 -17.34 -5.58 5.55
CA GLY A 147 -17.18 -4.15 5.79
C GLY A 147 -17.62 -3.66 7.17
N VAL A 148 -17.55 -4.52 8.19
CA VAL A 148 -17.92 -4.20 9.58
C VAL A 148 -19.33 -3.61 9.69
N ARG A 149 -20.32 -4.32 9.11
CA ARG A 149 -21.71 -3.88 8.96
C ARG A 149 -22.61 -4.55 10.02
N PRO A 150 -23.10 -3.81 11.03
CA PRO A 150 -24.04 -4.38 12.00
C PRO A 150 -25.39 -4.70 11.34
N ALA A 151 -25.98 -5.85 11.68
CA ALA A 151 -27.38 -6.08 11.36
C ALA A 151 -28.27 -5.15 12.21
N SER A 152 -29.32 -4.62 11.61
CA SER A 152 -30.38 -3.91 12.34
C SER A 152 -31.14 -4.90 13.23
N ILE A 153 -31.68 -4.42 14.35
CA ILE A 153 -32.45 -5.26 15.27
C ILE A 153 -33.71 -5.78 14.58
N GLU A 154 -34.32 -4.92 13.75
CA GLU A 154 -35.49 -5.20 12.93
C GLU A 154 -35.23 -6.37 11.98
N PHE A 155 -34.07 -6.36 11.30
CA PHE A 155 -33.67 -7.45 10.41
C PHE A 155 -33.43 -8.76 11.16
N LEU A 156 -32.73 -8.73 12.30
CA LEU A 156 -32.51 -9.93 13.11
C LEU A 156 -33.82 -10.52 13.65
N ARG A 157 -34.76 -9.67 14.10
CA ARG A 157 -36.10 -10.10 14.54
C ARG A 157 -36.90 -10.71 13.39
N PHE A 158 -36.90 -10.06 12.23
CA PHE A 158 -37.52 -10.59 11.01
C PHE A 158 -37.00 -12.00 10.66
N LEU A 159 -35.68 -12.22 10.70
CA LEU A 159 -35.10 -13.53 10.41
C LEU A 159 -35.46 -14.56 11.47
N ARG A 160 -35.50 -14.17 12.75
CA ARG A 160 -35.92 -15.05 13.85
C ARG A 160 -37.37 -15.50 13.70
N GLU A 161 -38.28 -14.56 13.47
CA GLU A 161 -39.70 -14.85 13.26
C GLU A 161 -39.92 -15.71 12.01
N SER A 162 -39.21 -15.38 10.92
CA SER A 162 -39.22 -16.10 9.66
C SER A 162 -38.76 -17.54 9.83
N ALA A 163 -37.61 -17.77 10.46
CA ALA A 163 -37.06 -19.09 10.73
C ALA A 163 -38.06 -19.95 11.53
N THR A 164 -38.66 -19.39 12.58
CA THR A 164 -39.68 -20.07 13.38
C THR A 164 -40.92 -20.42 12.56
N LYS A 165 -41.40 -19.48 11.73
CA LYS A 165 -42.60 -19.66 10.90
C LYS A 165 -42.44 -20.79 9.89
N VAL A 166 -41.29 -20.89 9.23
CA VAL A 166 -41.06 -21.90 8.18
C VAL A 166 -40.39 -23.18 8.71
N GLY A 167 -40.01 -23.21 9.98
CA GLY A 167 -39.32 -24.34 10.61
C GLY A 167 -37.86 -24.51 10.17
N ALA A 168 -37.21 -23.43 9.73
CA ALA A 168 -35.78 -23.43 9.44
C ALA A 168 -34.97 -23.18 10.73
N VAL A 169 -33.75 -23.70 10.80
CA VAL A 169 -32.83 -23.45 11.91
C VAL A 169 -32.16 -22.09 11.70
N LEU A 170 -32.38 -21.13 12.60
CA LEU A 170 -31.61 -19.89 12.60
C LEU A 170 -30.25 -20.13 13.25
N ILE A 171 -29.17 -19.82 12.53
CA ILE A 171 -27.80 -19.97 12.98
C ILE A 171 -27.16 -18.58 13.01
N PHE A 172 -26.75 -18.13 14.19
CA PHE A 172 -25.89 -16.95 14.28
C PHE A 172 -24.43 -17.38 14.24
N ASP A 173 -23.72 -16.84 13.27
CA ASP A 173 -22.27 -16.86 13.23
C ASP A 173 -21.72 -15.78 14.15
N GLU A 174 -21.39 -16.19 15.38
CA GLU A 174 -20.79 -15.35 16.40
C GLU A 174 -19.28 -15.62 16.56
N VAL A 175 -18.63 -16.18 15.54
CA VAL A 175 -17.17 -16.37 15.49
C VAL A 175 -16.44 -15.05 15.76
N VAL A 176 -16.98 -13.94 15.24
CA VAL A 176 -16.51 -12.59 15.55
C VAL A 176 -17.34 -11.92 16.63
N THR A 177 -18.67 -11.95 16.55
CA THR A 177 -19.53 -11.04 17.34
C THR A 177 -19.73 -11.45 18.79
N SER A 178 -19.35 -12.68 19.18
CA SER A 178 -19.47 -13.17 20.56
C SER A 178 -18.68 -12.38 21.61
N ARG A 179 -17.70 -11.55 21.19
CA ARG A 179 -16.93 -10.63 22.04
C ARG A 179 -17.59 -9.27 22.28
N LEU A 180 -18.63 -8.94 21.53
CA LEU A 180 -19.22 -7.60 21.52
C LEU A 180 -20.18 -7.35 22.68
N HIS A 181 -20.40 -8.36 23.49
CA HIS A 181 -21.13 -8.35 24.75
C HIS A 181 -20.83 -9.65 25.48
N TYR A 182 -20.96 -9.69 26.81
CA TYR A 182 -20.67 -10.91 27.57
C TYR A 182 -21.51 -12.09 27.07
N HIS A 183 -22.80 -11.89 26.85
CA HIS A 183 -23.71 -12.89 26.26
C HIS A 183 -23.71 -12.94 24.72
N GLY A 184 -22.66 -12.46 24.06
CA GLY A 184 -22.59 -12.30 22.60
C GLY A 184 -23.52 -11.23 22.06
N LEU A 185 -23.42 -10.93 20.76
CA LEU A 185 -24.27 -9.91 20.15
C LEU A 185 -25.74 -10.35 20.16
N GLN A 186 -26.02 -11.66 20.15
CA GLN A 186 -27.36 -12.19 20.43
C GLN A 186 -27.95 -11.67 21.75
N GLY A 187 -27.14 -11.59 22.82
CA GLY A 187 -27.56 -11.09 24.12
C GLY A 187 -27.76 -9.58 24.13
N ALA A 188 -26.85 -8.83 23.51
CA ALA A 188 -26.98 -7.37 23.41
C ALA A 188 -28.18 -6.91 22.56
N ARG A 189 -28.64 -7.75 21.63
CA ARG A 189 -29.80 -7.48 20.77
C ARG A 189 -31.09 -8.14 21.25
N GLU A 190 -31.00 -9.00 22.26
CA GLU A 190 -32.11 -9.82 22.76
C GLU A 190 -32.81 -10.62 21.65
N VAL A 191 -32.04 -11.10 20.66
CA VAL A 191 -32.51 -11.99 19.59
C VAL A 191 -31.66 -13.25 19.62
N TYR A 192 -32.30 -14.39 19.86
CA TYR A 192 -31.60 -15.66 20.09
C TYR A 192 -31.80 -16.63 18.92
N PRO A 193 -30.72 -17.19 18.36
CA PRO A 193 -30.78 -18.20 17.31
C PRO A 193 -31.14 -19.58 17.87
N ASP A 194 -31.41 -20.54 16.99
CA ASP A 194 -31.54 -21.95 17.38
C ASP A 194 -30.16 -22.59 17.60
N MET A 195 -29.15 -22.12 16.86
CA MET A 195 -27.76 -22.52 17.00
C MET A 195 -26.82 -21.30 16.92
N THR A 196 -25.69 -21.38 17.62
CA THR A 196 -24.61 -20.41 17.55
C THR A 196 -23.32 -21.11 17.15
N THR A 197 -22.55 -20.50 16.26
CA THR A 197 -21.16 -20.89 15.98
C THR A 197 -20.19 -19.87 16.58
N LEU A 198 -19.07 -20.39 17.09
CA LEU A 198 -18.07 -19.68 17.85
C LEU A 198 -16.68 -20.02 17.33
N GLY A 199 -15.70 -19.17 17.62
CA GLY A 199 -14.31 -19.37 17.19
C GLY A 199 -13.38 -18.30 17.76
N LYS A 200 -12.27 -18.06 17.06
CA LYS A 200 -11.37 -16.92 17.29
C LYS A 200 -10.90 -16.87 18.75
N TYR A 201 -11.16 -15.75 19.44
CA TYR A 201 -10.59 -15.43 20.73
C TYR A 201 -10.94 -16.44 21.82
N LEU A 202 -12.08 -17.14 21.69
CA LEU A 202 -12.49 -18.14 22.68
C LEU A 202 -11.48 -19.29 22.80
N GLY A 203 -10.63 -19.51 21.79
CA GLY A 203 -9.53 -20.47 21.86
C GLY A 203 -8.31 -20.01 22.66
N GLY A 204 -8.33 -18.82 23.27
CA GLY A 204 -7.17 -18.30 24.00
C GLY A 204 -5.94 -18.05 23.11
N GLY A 205 -6.14 -17.82 21.81
CA GLY A 205 -5.06 -17.67 20.81
C GLY A 205 -4.66 -18.96 20.09
N PHE A 206 -5.33 -20.09 20.34
CA PHE A 206 -5.12 -21.36 19.66
C PHE A 206 -6.23 -21.67 18.63
N PRO A 207 -6.01 -22.61 17.70
CA PRO A 207 -7.04 -23.06 16.76
C PRO A 207 -8.30 -23.52 17.50
N PHE A 208 -9.42 -22.85 17.25
CA PHE A 208 -10.67 -23.09 17.95
C PHE A 208 -11.88 -22.79 17.08
N GLY A 209 -12.87 -23.66 17.21
CA GLY A 209 -14.24 -23.44 16.80
C GLY A 209 -15.18 -24.16 17.76
N ALA A 210 -16.44 -23.76 17.79
CA ALA A 210 -17.49 -24.53 18.43
C ALA A 210 -18.83 -24.28 17.75
N PHE A 211 -19.69 -25.29 17.74
CA PHE A 211 -21.09 -25.12 17.38
C PHE A 211 -21.95 -25.70 18.48
N GLY A 212 -23.02 -24.99 18.81
CA GLY A 212 -23.94 -25.38 19.86
C GLY A 212 -25.30 -24.74 19.64
N GLY A 213 -26.29 -25.15 20.42
CA GLY A 213 -27.65 -24.70 20.22
C GLY A 213 -28.61 -25.37 21.20
N ARG A 214 -29.89 -25.33 20.83
CA ARG A 214 -30.96 -26.06 21.51
C ARG A 214 -30.62 -27.55 21.66
N ALA A 215 -30.98 -28.13 22.79
CA ALA A 215 -30.69 -29.53 23.10
C ALA A 215 -31.34 -30.49 22.10
N ASP A 216 -32.56 -30.21 21.62
CA ASP A 216 -33.26 -31.08 20.68
C ASP A 216 -32.57 -31.20 19.31
N ILE A 217 -31.93 -30.13 18.85
CA ILE A 217 -31.09 -30.14 17.63
C ILE A 217 -29.79 -30.90 17.87
N MET A 218 -29.13 -30.63 19.00
CA MET A 218 -27.82 -31.19 19.33
C MET A 218 -27.88 -32.65 19.79
N GLU A 219 -29.05 -33.15 20.20
CA GLU A 219 -29.30 -34.54 20.60
C GLU A 219 -28.96 -35.53 19.48
N GLN A 220 -28.95 -35.09 18.23
CA GLN A 220 -28.49 -35.87 17.08
C GLN A 220 -27.05 -36.38 17.23
N PHE A 221 -26.22 -35.77 18.09
CA PHE A 221 -24.84 -36.20 18.36
C PHE A 221 -24.69 -37.06 19.62
N ASN A 222 -25.78 -37.41 20.30
CA ASN A 222 -25.72 -38.23 21.50
C ASN A 222 -25.30 -39.68 21.15
N PRO A 223 -24.09 -40.13 21.52
CA PRO A 223 -23.57 -41.44 21.09
C PRO A 223 -24.26 -42.62 21.79
N ILE A 224 -24.99 -42.38 22.89
CA ILE A 224 -25.72 -43.41 23.63
C ILE A 224 -27.23 -43.40 23.32
N ALA A 225 -27.71 -42.49 22.47
CA ALA A 225 -29.11 -42.48 22.07
C ALA A 225 -29.40 -43.67 21.15
N HIS A 226 -30.31 -44.55 21.57
CA HIS A 226 -30.80 -45.65 20.76
C HIS A 226 -32.01 -45.19 19.93
N GLY A 227 -31.95 -45.27 18.59
CA GLY A 227 -33.14 -45.15 17.73
C GLY A 227 -33.33 -43.85 16.91
N ARG A 228 -32.29 -43.05 16.68
CA ARG A 228 -32.25 -42.02 15.61
C ARG A 228 -30.90 -42.10 14.90
N SER A 229 -30.80 -41.55 13.69
CA SER A 229 -29.53 -41.47 12.95
C SER A 229 -28.55 -40.58 13.73
N VAL A 230 -27.72 -41.19 14.59
CA VAL A 230 -26.67 -40.49 15.33
C VAL A 230 -25.68 -39.90 14.34
N LEU A 231 -25.56 -38.58 14.34
CA LEU A 231 -24.58 -37.88 13.52
C LEU A 231 -23.18 -38.08 14.11
N HIS A 232 -22.22 -38.35 13.24
CA HIS A 232 -20.82 -38.45 13.64
C HIS A 232 -20.13 -37.10 13.45
N HIS A 233 -19.65 -36.52 14.55
CA HIS A 233 -18.73 -35.39 14.53
C HIS A 233 -17.39 -35.83 15.12
N SER A 234 -16.45 -36.12 14.22
CA SER A 234 -15.06 -36.48 14.52
C SER A 234 -14.13 -35.29 14.31
N GLY A 235 -12.92 -35.39 14.85
CA GLY A 235 -11.85 -34.42 14.66
C GLY A 235 -10.77 -34.62 15.72
N THR A 236 -9.55 -34.95 15.28
CA THR A 236 -8.45 -35.38 16.16
C THR A 236 -8.10 -34.34 17.22
N PHE A 237 -8.21 -33.05 16.90
CA PHE A 237 -7.80 -31.96 17.76
C PHE A 237 -8.97 -31.20 18.40
N ASN A 238 -10.21 -31.69 18.25
CA ASN A 238 -11.41 -31.01 18.75
C ASN A 238 -11.33 -30.68 20.24
N ASN A 239 -10.72 -31.57 21.04
CA ASN A 239 -10.54 -31.38 22.48
C ASN A 239 -9.07 -31.30 22.92
N ASN A 240 -8.18 -30.81 22.04
CA ASN A 240 -6.76 -30.73 22.36
C ASN A 240 -6.51 -29.92 23.64
N ILE A 241 -5.64 -30.43 24.52
CA ILE A 241 -5.46 -29.88 25.88
C ILE A 241 -4.95 -28.43 25.88
N PHE A 242 -4.16 -28.03 24.88
CA PHE A 242 -3.67 -26.65 24.76
C PHE A 242 -4.81 -25.67 24.56
N THR A 243 -5.68 -25.94 23.59
CA THR A 243 -6.83 -25.08 23.29
C THR A 243 -7.82 -25.09 24.45
N MET A 244 -8.17 -26.26 24.99
CA MET A 244 -9.14 -26.34 26.08
C MET A 244 -8.64 -25.60 27.34
N THR A 245 -7.36 -25.77 27.70
CA THR A 245 -6.78 -25.09 28.87
C THR A 245 -6.65 -23.58 28.65
N ALA A 246 -6.17 -23.16 27.47
CA ALA A 246 -6.08 -21.75 27.13
C ALA A 246 -7.45 -21.07 27.05
N ALA A 247 -8.47 -21.74 26.51
CA ALA A 247 -9.85 -21.27 26.41
C ALA A 247 -10.51 -21.09 27.78
N VAL A 248 -10.31 -22.06 28.69
CA VAL A 248 -10.79 -21.93 30.09
C VAL A 248 -10.13 -20.74 30.78
N ALA A 249 -8.81 -20.59 30.66
CA ALA A 249 -8.10 -19.45 31.25
C ALA A 249 -8.51 -18.11 30.60
N ALA A 250 -8.79 -18.12 29.29
CA ALA A 250 -9.32 -16.99 28.55
C ALA A 250 -10.68 -16.52 29.10
N ALA A 251 -11.52 -17.43 29.60
CA ALA A 251 -12.81 -17.07 30.18
C ALA A 251 -12.67 -16.20 31.44
N GLU A 252 -11.61 -16.39 32.23
CA GLU A 252 -11.31 -15.57 33.42
C GLU A 252 -11.00 -14.10 33.05
N LEU A 253 -10.48 -13.88 31.84
CA LEU A 253 -10.12 -12.54 31.34
C LEU A 253 -11.29 -11.83 30.66
N VAL A 254 -12.27 -12.60 30.18
CA VAL A 254 -13.42 -12.10 29.41
C VAL A 254 -14.63 -11.99 30.33
N THR A 255 -14.61 -10.98 31.20
CA THR A 255 -15.70 -10.66 32.13
C THR A 255 -16.67 -9.67 31.50
N GLU A 256 -17.84 -9.49 32.13
CA GLU A 256 -18.77 -8.41 31.75
C GLU A 256 -18.08 -7.05 31.75
N GLN A 257 -17.31 -6.77 32.81
CA GLN A 257 -16.59 -5.51 32.95
C GLN A 257 -15.53 -5.33 31.86
N SER A 258 -14.66 -6.32 31.62
CA SER A 258 -13.55 -6.17 30.67
C SER A 258 -14.06 -5.98 29.24
N LEU A 259 -15.14 -6.67 28.86
CA LEU A 259 -15.79 -6.46 27.57
C LEU A 259 -16.53 -5.13 27.49
N ALA A 260 -17.22 -4.71 28.54
CA ALA A 260 -17.92 -3.42 28.55
C ALA A 260 -16.93 -2.26 28.37
N GLU A 261 -15.81 -2.28 29.09
CA GLU A 261 -14.74 -1.28 28.98
C GLU A 261 -14.11 -1.27 27.58
N LEU A 262 -13.77 -2.45 27.05
CA LEU A 262 -13.19 -2.57 25.71
C LEU A 262 -14.16 -2.14 24.60
N ASN A 263 -15.43 -2.50 24.73
CA ASN A 263 -16.45 -2.13 23.75
C ASN A 263 -16.73 -0.63 23.79
N LYS A 264 -16.78 -0.03 24.99
CA LYS A 264 -16.85 1.42 25.16
C LYS A 264 -15.67 2.13 24.48
N LEU A 265 -14.45 1.61 24.63
CA LEU A 265 -13.28 2.19 23.97
C LEU A 265 -13.41 2.21 22.44
N GLY A 266 -13.98 1.15 21.86
CA GLY A 266 -14.26 1.09 20.42
C GLY A 266 -15.45 1.98 19.98
N ASP A 267 -16.48 2.14 20.83
CA ASP A 267 -17.57 3.10 20.62
C ASP A 267 -17.05 4.55 20.61
N ASP A 268 -16.22 4.90 21.59
CA ASP A 268 -15.61 6.23 21.70
C ASP A 268 -14.67 6.52 20.51
N LEU A 269 -13.88 5.52 20.07
CA LEU A 269 -13.04 5.61 18.88
C LEU A 269 -13.88 5.90 17.62
N ARG A 270 -14.97 5.14 17.40
CA ARG A 270 -15.86 5.37 16.25
C ARG A 270 -16.51 6.75 16.28
N ALA A 271 -17.04 7.15 17.42
CA ALA A 271 -17.71 8.45 17.57
C ALA A 271 -16.73 9.60 17.30
N THR A 272 -15.53 9.53 17.88
CA THR A 272 -14.50 10.55 17.70
C THR A 272 -13.96 10.58 16.28
N GLY A 273 -13.69 9.40 15.68
CA GLY A 273 -13.25 9.28 14.30
C GLY A 273 -14.25 9.89 13.31
N ASN A 274 -15.56 9.59 13.49
CA ASN A 274 -16.62 10.21 12.69
C ASN A 274 -16.68 11.73 12.86
N SER A 275 -16.52 12.23 14.09
CA SER A 275 -16.47 13.68 14.35
C SER A 275 -15.31 14.36 13.64
N ILE A 276 -14.11 13.76 13.65
CA ILE A 276 -12.92 14.28 12.97
C ILE A 276 -13.14 14.39 11.46
N VAL A 277 -13.60 13.30 10.82
CA VAL A 277 -13.78 13.30 9.35
C VAL A 277 -14.92 14.23 8.92
N GLN A 278 -15.98 14.35 9.74
CA GLN A 278 -17.07 15.29 9.51
C GLN A 278 -16.61 16.75 9.60
N GLN A 279 -15.83 17.11 10.64
CA GLN A 279 -15.26 18.45 10.80
C GLN A 279 -14.28 18.82 9.68
N ALA A 280 -13.59 17.82 9.12
CA ALA A 280 -12.71 18.00 7.97
C ALA A 280 -13.44 18.01 6.61
N GLY A 281 -14.75 17.76 6.57
CA GLY A 281 -15.52 17.68 5.33
C GLY A 281 -15.22 16.45 4.48
N LEU A 282 -14.62 15.40 5.05
CA LEU A 282 -14.28 14.15 4.35
C LEU A 282 -15.46 13.18 4.33
N LYS A 283 -16.30 13.31 3.31
CA LYS A 283 -17.48 12.43 3.11
C LYS A 283 -17.10 11.02 2.62
N ASP A 284 -15.88 10.85 2.12
CA ASP A 284 -15.36 9.59 1.59
C ASP A 284 -14.92 8.63 2.70
N ILE A 285 -14.94 9.02 3.97
CA ILE A 285 -14.50 8.16 5.09
C ILE A 285 -15.59 8.13 6.16
N VAL A 286 -15.93 6.94 6.64
CA VAL A 286 -16.90 6.73 7.72
C VAL A 286 -16.41 5.65 8.67
N PHE A 287 -16.62 5.86 9.98
CA PHE A 287 -16.36 4.86 11.00
C PHE A 287 -17.66 4.10 11.30
N VAL A 288 -17.64 2.77 11.16
CA VAL A 288 -18.79 1.86 11.32
C VAL A 288 -18.45 0.71 12.27
N GLY A 289 -19.45 -0.07 12.66
CA GLY A 289 -19.27 -1.26 13.51
C GLY A 289 -19.96 -1.13 14.87
N TYR A 290 -19.55 -1.98 15.81
CA TYR A 290 -20.14 -2.05 17.15
C TYR A 290 -19.11 -2.52 18.18
N GLY A 291 -19.17 -2.00 19.40
CA GLY A 291 -18.22 -2.26 20.48
C GLY A 291 -16.76 -2.16 20.05
N SER A 292 -15.96 -3.17 20.36
CA SER A 292 -14.50 -3.19 20.15
C SER A 292 -14.05 -3.52 18.73
N THR A 293 -15.00 -3.65 17.78
CA THR A 293 -14.72 -3.93 16.37
C THR A 293 -15.16 -2.75 15.52
N VAL A 294 -14.18 -2.07 14.92
CA VAL A 294 -14.37 -0.81 14.20
C VAL A 294 -14.01 -1.01 12.73
N GLY A 295 -14.89 -0.62 11.83
CA GLY A 295 -14.60 -0.46 10.42
C GLY A 295 -14.36 1.00 10.08
N MET A 296 -13.44 1.24 9.15
CA MET A 296 -13.26 2.51 8.47
C MET A 296 -13.62 2.28 7.01
N GLY A 297 -14.85 2.65 6.65
CA GLY A 297 -15.36 2.59 5.29
C GLY A 297 -14.77 3.72 4.46
N PHE A 298 -14.21 3.37 3.31
CA PHE A 298 -13.73 4.33 2.33
C PHE A 298 -14.63 4.28 1.11
N LEU A 299 -15.34 5.38 0.85
CA LEU A 299 -16.44 5.51 -0.07
C LEU A 299 -16.04 6.34 -1.30
N GLY A 300 -16.86 6.26 -2.35
CA GLY A 300 -16.69 7.03 -3.58
C GLY A 300 -15.46 6.62 -4.41
N ASP A 301 -15.25 7.33 -5.51
CA ASP A 301 -14.23 7.00 -6.52
C ASP A 301 -12.80 7.02 -5.96
N ARG A 302 -12.55 7.86 -4.95
CA ARG A 302 -11.23 7.97 -4.31
C ARG A 302 -11.05 7.03 -3.13
N GLY A 303 -12.09 6.32 -2.68
CA GLY A 303 -12.09 5.54 -1.45
C GLY A 303 -10.98 4.49 -1.41
N GLN A 304 -10.80 3.73 -2.50
CA GLN A 304 -9.76 2.71 -2.56
C GLN A 304 -8.34 3.30 -2.43
N VAL A 305 -8.07 4.43 -3.09
CA VAL A 305 -6.77 5.11 -3.00
C VAL A 305 -6.55 5.64 -1.59
N LEU A 306 -7.54 6.32 -1.02
CA LEU A 306 -7.47 6.84 0.36
C LEU A 306 -7.21 5.72 1.38
N ARG A 307 -7.80 4.54 1.19
CA ARG A 307 -7.55 3.36 2.03
C ARG A 307 -6.10 2.93 2.00
N GLU A 308 -5.51 2.78 0.82
CA GLU A 308 -4.12 2.34 0.70
C GLU A 308 -3.16 3.39 1.25
N VAL A 309 -3.37 4.67 0.93
CA VAL A 309 -2.54 5.77 1.46
C VAL A 309 -2.63 5.83 2.99
N PHE A 310 -3.84 5.72 3.56
CA PHE A 310 -4.03 5.72 5.01
C PHE A 310 -3.37 4.51 5.68
N TYR A 311 -3.50 3.32 5.09
CA TYR A 311 -2.83 2.11 5.58
C TYR A 311 -1.30 2.29 5.66
N PHE A 312 -0.66 2.74 4.59
CA PHE A 312 0.80 2.98 4.60
C PHE A 312 1.20 4.13 5.53
N THR A 313 0.34 5.14 5.69
CA THR A 313 0.54 6.22 6.67
C THR A 313 0.60 5.67 8.08
N LEU A 314 -0.33 4.79 8.48
CA LEU A 314 -0.31 4.15 9.80
C LEU A 314 0.91 3.23 9.98
N VAL A 315 1.25 2.43 8.97
CA VAL A 315 2.42 1.54 9.01
C VAL A 315 3.70 2.35 9.27
N LYS A 316 3.87 3.49 8.58
CA LYS A 316 4.99 4.43 8.82
C LYS A 316 5.01 4.99 10.24
N GLN A 317 3.84 5.13 10.86
CA GLN A 317 3.68 5.56 12.25
C GLN A 317 3.77 4.40 13.26
N GLY A 318 4.10 3.18 12.83
CA GLY A 318 4.19 2.01 13.71
C GLY A 318 2.85 1.44 14.16
N ILE A 319 1.75 1.79 13.50
CA ILE A 319 0.39 1.34 13.80
C ILE A 319 -0.07 0.34 12.73
N LEU A 320 -0.49 -0.85 13.15
CA LEU A 320 -1.08 -1.83 12.24
C LEU A 320 -2.60 -1.71 12.27
N MET A 321 -3.20 -1.51 11.11
CA MET A 321 -4.64 -1.73 10.90
C MET A 321 -4.85 -2.87 9.91
N GLY A 322 -6.04 -3.46 9.92
CA GLY A 322 -6.44 -4.35 8.83
C GLY A 322 -6.47 -3.58 7.53
N ARG A 323 -5.72 -4.02 6.50
CA ARG A 323 -5.60 -3.34 5.20
C ARG A 323 -6.95 -3.05 4.53
N ARG A 324 -7.98 -3.85 4.83
CA ARG A 324 -9.38 -3.64 4.37
C ARG A 324 -10.09 -2.47 5.05
N GLY A 325 -9.46 -1.78 6.00
CA GLY A 325 -10.09 -0.71 6.76
C GLY A 325 -10.77 -1.20 8.03
N PHE A 326 -10.15 -2.06 8.83
CA PHE A 326 -10.74 -2.49 10.11
C PHE A 326 -9.74 -2.42 11.27
N LEU A 327 -10.28 -2.22 12.47
CA LEU A 327 -9.59 -2.24 13.75
C LEU A 327 -10.34 -3.17 14.70
N CYS A 328 -9.62 -4.13 15.26
CA CYS A 328 -10.08 -5.03 16.30
C CYS A 328 -9.31 -4.66 17.55
N LEU A 329 -9.97 -4.02 18.52
CA LEU A 329 -9.30 -3.72 19.77
C LEU A 329 -9.01 -5.02 20.53
N ASN A 330 -8.09 -5.02 21.49
CA ASN A 330 -7.81 -6.14 22.38
C ASN A 330 -7.67 -5.59 23.81
N LEU A 331 -7.65 -6.46 24.81
CA LEU A 331 -7.63 -6.07 26.23
C LEU A 331 -6.37 -5.31 26.66
N ALA A 332 -5.32 -5.28 25.83
CA ALA A 332 -4.13 -4.48 26.09
C ALA A 332 -4.24 -3.05 25.54
N HIS A 333 -5.23 -2.74 24.70
CA HIS A 333 -5.43 -1.37 24.22
C HIS A 333 -5.94 -0.47 25.34
N THR A 334 -5.41 0.74 25.32
CA THR A 334 -5.72 1.80 26.28
C THR A 334 -6.15 3.05 25.53
N LYS A 335 -6.62 4.07 26.25
CA LYS A 335 -7.00 5.34 25.65
C LYS A 335 -5.84 5.98 24.86
N GLU A 336 -4.61 5.87 25.35
CA GLU A 336 -3.41 6.41 24.69
C GLU A 336 -3.19 5.80 23.30
N HIS A 337 -3.43 4.49 23.16
CA HIS A 337 -3.35 3.81 21.86
C HIS A 337 -4.42 4.33 20.88
N ILE A 338 -5.63 4.60 21.38
CA ILE A 338 -6.73 5.15 20.59
C ILE A 338 -6.45 6.59 20.18
N ASP A 339 -5.97 7.42 21.12
CA ASP A 339 -5.64 8.82 20.88
C ASP A 339 -4.54 8.93 19.81
N ARG A 340 -3.49 8.11 19.90
CA ARG A 340 -2.42 8.04 18.88
C ARG A 340 -2.98 7.72 17.49
N PHE A 341 -3.92 6.78 17.38
CA PHE A 341 -4.56 6.48 16.11
C PHE A 341 -5.40 7.67 15.60
N LEU A 342 -6.20 8.28 16.47
CA LEU A 342 -7.06 9.41 16.13
C LEU A 342 -6.26 10.66 15.73
N ASP A 343 -5.08 10.88 16.31
CA ASP A 343 -4.17 11.95 15.90
C ASP A 343 -3.72 11.77 14.43
N VAL A 344 -3.42 10.54 14.03
CA VAL A 344 -3.10 10.23 12.62
C VAL A 344 -4.32 10.44 11.73
N VAL A 345 -5.52 10.02 12.17
CA VAL A 345 -6.78 10.29 11.44
C VAL A 345 -6.98 11.79 11.25
N LYS A 346 -6.75 12.60 12.27
CA LYS A 346 -6.90 14.06 12.21
C LYS A 346 -5.94 14.69 11.21
N VAL A 347 -4.66 14.37 11.29
CA VAL A 347 -3.65 14.88 10.34
C VAL A 347 -3.98 14.44 8.91
N PHE A 348 -4.34 13.16 8.74
CA PHE A 348 -4.74 12.63 7.43
C PHE A 348 -5.97 13.36 6.89
N ALA A 349 -6.95 13.63 7.76
CA ALA A 349 -8.19 14.29 7.39
C ALA A 349 -7.97 15.75 6.95
N GLU A 350 -7.10 16.47 7.66
CA GLU A 350 -6.68 17.84 7.31
C GLU A 350 -5.91 17.89 5.98
N GLN A 351 -5.11 16.87 5.67
CA GLN A 351 -4.34 16.80 4.43
C GLN A 351 -5.18 16.55 3.18
N HIS A 352 -6.34 15.90 3.31
CA HIS A 352 -7.15 15.39 2.18
C HIS A 352 -8.55 16.00 2.10
N ARG A 353 -8.82 17.12 2.79
CA ARG A 353 -10.14 17.79 2.80
C ARG A 353 -10.69 17.97 1.38
N ALA A 354 -12.02 17.80 1.24
CA ALA A 354 -12.72 17.86 -0.04
C ALA A 354 -12.53 19.19 -0.80
N ASP A 355 -12.22 20.28 -0.08
CA ASP A 355 -11.99 21.62 -0.63
C ASP A 355 -10.51 21.93 -0.92
N CYS A 356 -9.58 21.00 -0.64
CA CYS A 356 -8.22 21.11 -1.15
C CYS A 356 -8.22 20.70 -2.62
N ASP A 357 -8.53 21.67 -3.46
CA ASP A 357 -8.25 21.71 -4.88
C ASP A 357 -6.87 21.07 -5.13
N LEU A 358 -6.88 19.80 -5.55
CA LEU A 358 -5.68 18.99 -5.75
C LEU A 358 -4.79 19.66 -6.82
N SER A 359 -5.41 20.48 -7.68
CA SER A 359 -4.75 21.37 -8.62
C SER A 359 -3.85 22.39 -7.90
N HIS A 360 -4.24 22.94 -6.75
CA HIS A 360 -3.49 23.99 -6.06
C HIS A 360 -2.29 23.45 -5.27
N ARG A 361 -2.32 22.19 -4.81
CA ARG A 361 -1.17 21.53 -4.16
C ARG A 361 -0.25 20.80 -5.14
N ILE A 362 -0.78 20.25 -6.23
CA ILE A 362 0.05 19.77 -7.33
C ILE A 362 0.70 20.96 -8.01
N LEU A 363 -0.02 22.06 -8.29
CA LEU A 363 0.62 23.30 -8.72
C LEU A 363 1.50 23.89 -7.63
N SER A 364 1.16 23.92 -6.33
CA SER A 364 2.09 24.50 -5.34
C SER A 364 3.34 23.65 -5.16
N ASN A 365 3.25 22.32 -5.28
CA ASN A 365 4.40 21.42 -5.20
C ASN A 365 5.19 21.42 -6.51
N ILE A 366 4.54 21.53 -7.67
CA ILE A 366 5.21 21.77 -8.97
C ILE A 366 5.82 23.16 -9.00
N ILE A 367 5.17 24.19 -8.43
CA ILE A 367 5.68 25.56 -8.29
C ILE A 367 6.79 25.58 -7.25
N TRP A 368 6.72 24.84 -6.14
CA TRP A 368 7.84 24.66 -5.20
C TRP A 368 8.96 23.80 -5.78
N TRP A 369 8.67 22.91 -6.73
CA TRP A 369 9.65 22.10 -7.44
C TRP A 369 10.32 22.91 -8.57
N LEU A 370 9.58 23.80 -9.24
CA LEU A 370 10.05 24.77 -10.23
C LEU A 370 10.71 26.01 -9.61
N LEU A 371 10.32 26.43 -8.40
CA LEU A 371 10.90 27.58 -7.67
C LEU A 371 11.94 27.16 -6.63
N GLY A 372 11.87 25.93 -6.11
CA GLY A 372 12.85 25.38 -5.16
C GLY A 372 14.23 25.19 -5.79
N THR A 373 14.32 25.20 -7.12
CA THR A 373 15.57 25.28 -7.89
C THR A 373 16.22 26.66 -7.89
N PHE A 374 15.56 27.70 -7.34
CA PHE A 374 16.06 29.09 -7.34
C PHE A 374 16.34 29.69 -5.96
N LEU A 375 16.22 28.94 -4.87
CA LEU A 375 16.45 29.46 -3.52
C LEU A 375 17.55 28.71 -2.77
N VAL A 376 18.76 28.70 -3.34
CA VAL A 376 19.98 28.71 -2.53
C VAL A 376 20.36 30.16 -2.33
N ARG A 377 19.91 30.73 -1.22
CA ARG A 377 20.39 32.04 -0.76
C ARG A 377 21.77 31.83 -0.13
N THR A 378 22.82 31.84 -0.93
CA THR A 378 24.20 31.96 -0.42
C THR A 378 24.67 33.40 -0.55
N ASP A 379 24.93 33.99 0.61
CA ASP A 379 25.48 35.32 0.84
C ASP A 379 26.73 35.56 -0.03
N SER A 380 26.68 36.57 -0.91
CA SER A 380 27.58 36.75 -2.05
C SER A 380 28.84 37.57 -1.74
N SER A 381 29.26 37.67 -0.48
CA SER A 381 30.29 38.65 -0.09
C SER A 381 31.68 38.11 0.24
N ASN A 382 31.91 36.79 0.33
CA ASN A 382 33.22 36.29 0.83
C ASN A 382 33.85 35.09 0.10
N LEU A 383 33.33 34.68 -1.05
CA LEU A 383 33.72 33.40 -1.67
C LEU A 383 34.74 33.50 -2.81
N CYS A 384 35.13 34.72 -3.20
CA CYS A 384 35.91 34.99 -4.42
C CYS A 384 37.43 34.74 -4.31
N LYS A 385 37.91 33.84 -3.44
CA LYS A 385 39.36 33.65 -3.25
C LYS A 385 39.94 32.27 -3.53
N THR A 386 39.16 31.22 -3.83
CA THR A 386 39.73 29.89 -4.15
C THR A 386 38.85 28.97 -5.02
N GLN A 387 37.80 29.49 -5.69
CA GLN A 387 36.63 28.64 -6.04
C GLN A 387 36.48 28.14 -7.49
N GLY A 388 37.36 28.49 -8.43
CA GLY A 388 37.16 28.12 -9.86
C GLY A 388 37.09 26.61 -10.13
N ASN A 389 37.94 25.80 -9.49
CA ASN A 389 37.97 24.35 -9.70
C ASN A 389 36.98 23.57 -8.81
N THR A 390 36.54 24.17 -7.70
CA THR A 390 35.66 23.47 -6.73
C THR A 390 34.19 23.55 -7.08
N ASP A 391 33.76 24.57 -7.83
CA ASP A 391 32.34 24.75 -8.18
C ASP A 391 31.88 23.87 -9.35
N ILE A 392 32.74 23.59 -10.35
CA ILE A 392 32.44 22.58 -11.39
C ILE A 392 32.30 21.19 -10.76
N PHE A 393 33.19 20.87 -9.82
CA PHE A 393 33.18 19.60 -9.08
C PHE A 393 31.93 19.45 -8.21
N ARG A 394 31.60 20.48 -7.42
CA ARG A 394 30.41 20.50 -6.56
C ARG A 394 29.12 20.52 -7.39
N GLY A 395 29.09 21.28 -8.48
CA GLY A 395 27.97 21.37 -9.41
C GLY A 395 27.67 20.05 -10.14
N TRP A 396 28.63 19.14 -10.27
CA TRP A 396 28.39 17.78 -10.77
C TRP A 396 28.01 16.79 -9.66
N ILE A 397 28.70 16.82 -8.51
CA ILE A 397 28.45 15.86 -7.40
C ILE A 397 27.07 16.08 -6.77
N ILE A 398 26.70 17.33 -6.49
CA ILE A 398 25.50 17.65 -5.70
C ILE A 398 24.23 17.18 -6.42
N PRO A 399 23.99 17.48 -7.71
CA PRO A 399 22.80 16.99 -8.42
C PRO A 399 22.77 15.46 -8.50
N ASN A 400 23.92 14.80 -8.77
CA ASN A 400 23.96 13.34 -8.83
C ASN A 400 23.62 12.70 -7.47
N VAL A 401 24.08 13.25 -6.35
CA VAL A 401 23.71 12.74 -5.02
C VAL A 401 22.22 12.96 -4.72
N ILE A 402 21.66 14.10 -5.15
CA ILE A 402 20.24 14.43 -4.97
C ILE A 402 19.33 13.56 -5.86
N LEU A 403 19.81 13.12 -7.02
CA LEU A 403 19.05 12.26 -7.94
C LEU A 403 19.03 10.78 -7.53
N ILE A 404 19.93 10.32 -6.65
CA ILE A 404 19.97 8.91 -6.21
C ILE A 404 18.64 8.43 -5.58
N PRO A 405 18.02 9.16 -4.64
CA PRO A 405 16.70 8.79 -4.10
C PRO A 405 15.60 8.68 -5.16
N GLU A 406 15.65 9.52 -6.20
CA GLU A 406 14.68 9.51 -7.29
C GLU A 406 14.83 8.26 -8.17
N VAL A 407 16.06 7.93 -8.56
CA VAL A 407 16.39 6.70 -9.29
C VAL A 407 15.98 5.47 -8.49
N LEU A 408 16.23 5.48 -7.17
CA LEU A 408 15.84 4.42 -6.25
C LEU A 408 14.32 4.23 -6.17
N ALA A 409 13.57 5.32 -6.04
CA ALA A 409 12.12 5.28 -5.96
C ALA A 409 11.50 4.74 -7.27
N ILE A 410 12.02 5.16 -8.43
CA ILE A 410 11.55 4.67 -9.73
C ILE A 410 11.98 3.22 -9.96
N ALA A 411 13.17 2.82 -9.50
CA ALA A 411 13.60 1.42 -9.53
C ALA A 411 12.73 0.52 -8.63
N GLU A 412 12.34 0.98 -7.45
CA GLU A 412 11.44 0.26 -6.55
C GLU A 412 10.03 0.12 -7.15
N LEU A 413 9.49 1.22 -7.70
CA LEU A 413 8.22 1.22 -8.45
C LEU A 413 8.28 0.25 -9.65
N ALA A 414 9.36 0.27 -10.44
CA ALA A 414 9.54 -0.65 -11.56
C ALA A 414 9.68 -2.11 -11.13
N SER A 415 10.31 -2.38 -9.98
CA SER A 415 10.49 -3.74 -9.45
C SER A 415 9.21 -4.35 -8.87
N SER A 416 8.34 -3.52 -8.30
CA SER A 416 7.12 -3.96 -7.61
C SER A 416 5.98 -4.30 -8.58
N MET A 417 5.96 -3.72 -9.79
CA MET A 417 4.98 -4.02 -10.83
C MET A 417 5.62 -4.00 -12.23
N PRO A 418 6.25 -5.12 -12.65
CA PRO A 418 7.06 -5.20 -13.87
C PRO A 418 6.21 -5.42 -15.13
N VAL A 419 5.08 -4.73 -15.24
CA VAL A 419 4.32 -4.62 -16.47
C VAL A 419 4.30 -3.15 -16.86
N ASN A 420 5.22 -2.84 -17.75
CA ASN A 420 4.88 -2.17 -18.98
C ASN A 420 3.68 -1.21 -18.95
N GLY A 421 3.98 0.08 -18.83
CA GLY A 421 2.96 1.12 -18.90
C GLY A 421 2.59 1.79 -17.61
N SER A 422 3.38 1.67 -16.55
CA SER A 422 3.13 2.39 -15.30
C SER A 422 2.66 3.84 -15.55
N PHE A 423 3.34 4.60 -16.41
CA PHE A 423 2.94 5.98 -16.70
C PHE A 423 1.61 6.14 -17.46
N TYR A 424 1.37 5.44 -18.58
CA TYR A 424 0.09 5.59 -19.31
C TYR A 424 -1.08 4.85 -18.66
N TRP A 425 -0.81 3.75 -17.96
CA TRP A 425 -1.77 3.04 -17.12
C TRP A 425 -2.17 3.90 -15.94
N TRP A 426 -1.22 4.50 -15.20
CA TRP A 426 -1.54 5.45 -14.12
C TRP A 426 -2.21 6.70 -14.64
N ALA A 427 -1.77 7.25 -15.79
CA ALA A 427 -2.46 8.38 -16.41
C ALA A 427 -3.92 8.03 -16.76
N GLY A 428 -4.17 6.80 -17.21
CA GLY A 428 -5.53 6.29 -17.44
C GLY A 428 -6.31 6.00 -16.16
N ALA A 429 -5.66 5.46 -15.13
CA ALA A 429 -6.28 5.09 -13.86
C ALA A 429 -6.60 6.30 -12.98
N LEU A 430 -5.83 7.38 -13.11
CA LEU A 430 -6.05 8.66 -12.44
C LEU A 430 -6.89 9.63 -13.28
N ALA A 431 -7.15 9.30 -14.56
CA ALA A 431 -8.02 10.09 -15.43
C ALA A 431 -9.50 9.94 -15.08
N PRO A 432 -10.34 10.96 -15.35
CA PRO A 432 -11.78 10.88 -15.17
C PRO A 432 -12.42 9.70 -15.93
N PRO A 433 -13.50 9.08 -15.40
CA PRO A 433 -14.21 7.97 -16.04
C PRO A 433 -14.76 8.41 -17.41
N GLY A 434 -14.13 7.94 -18.50
CA GLY A 434 -14.44 8.32 -19.89
C GLY A 434 -13.24 8.84 -20.67
N TRP A 435 -12.22 9.39 -19.99
CA TRP A 435 -10.99 9.87 -20.62
C TRP A 435 -9.82 8.91 -20.48
N SER A 436 -9.94 7.89 -19.64
CA SER A 436 -8.91 6.89 -19.35
C SER A 436 -8.20 6.39 -20.61
N HIS A 437 -8.94 5.87 -21.59
CA HIS A 437 -8.35 5.35 -22.84
C HIS A 437 -7.66 6.42 -23.69
N ALA A 438 -8.26 7.60 -23.81
CA ALA A 438 -7.70 8.70 -24.61
C ALA A 438 -6.41 9.24 -23.98
N ILE A 439 -6.41 9.42 -22.66
CA ILE A 439 -5.25 9.90 -21.91
C ILE A 439 -4.14 8.85 -21.93
N SER A 440 -4.44 7.57 -21.69
CA SER A 440 -3.44 6.50 -21.83
C SER A 440 -2.83 6.46 -23.24
N PHE A 441 -3.63 6.60 -24.28
CA PHE A 441 -3.15 6.61 -25.67
C PHE A 441 -2.23 7.80 -25.95
N VAL A 442 -2.63 9.01 -25.56
CA VAL A 442 -1.82 10.22 -25.74
C VAL A 442 -0.52 10.13 -24.93
N THR A 443 -0.59 9.71 -23.68
CA THR A 443 0.61 9.51 -22.83
C THR A 443 1.56 8.48 -23.43
N GLY A 444 1.04 7.39 -24.00
CA GLY A 444 1.85 6.40 -24.72
C GLY A 444 2.63 7.02 -25.88
N TRP A 445 1.96 7.80 -26.74
CA TRP A 445 2.61 8.46 -27.88
C TRP A 445 3.60 9.56 -27.46
N LEU A 446 3.27 10.34 -26.44
CA LEU A 446 4.19 11.36 -25.91
C LEU A 446 5.48 10.72 -25.37
N ASN A 447 5.39 9.55 -24.75
CA ASN A 447 6.57 8.80 -24.31
C ASN A 447 7.44 8.36 -25.49
N VAL A 448 6.82 7.85 -26.57
CA VAL A 448 7.54 7.48 -27.80
C VAL A 448 8.25 8.70 -28.41
N PHE A 449 7.56 9.84 -28.52
CA PHE A 449 8.19 11.07 -29.03
C PHE A 449 9.32 11.58 -28.13
N THR A 450 9.14 11.49 -26.82
CA THR A 450 10.17 11.86 -25.84
C THR A 450 11.40 10.99 -25.97
N MET A 451 11.24 9.69 -26.24
CA MET A 451 12.36 8.78 -26.52
C MET A 451 13.17 9.26 -27.73
N PHE A 452 12.51 9.52 -28.86
CA PHE A 452 13.18 9.98 -30.08
C PHE A 452 13.87 11.35 -29.89
N ALA A 453 13.17 12.30 -29.25
CA ALA A 453 13.73 13.62 -28.96
C ALA A 453 14.94 13.54 -28.01
N SER A 454 14.91 12.66 -27.01
CA SER A 454 16.02 12.46 -26.08
C SER A 454 17.24 11.87 -26.76
N THR A 455 17.07 10.88 -27.64
CA THR A 455 18.18 10.31 -28.42
C THR A 455 18.80 11.34 -29.35
N ALA A 456 17.98 12.14 -30.04
CA ALA A 456 18.47 13.21 -30.91
C ALA A 456 19.23 14.28 -30.13
N SER A 457 18.70 14.70 -28.97
CA SER A 457 19.35 15.66 -28.08
C SER A 457 20.69 15.13 -27.55
N PHE A 458 20.78 13.85 -27.19
CA PHE A 458 22.03 13.22 -26.75
C PHE A 458 23.09 13.24 -27.85
N ALA A 459 22.73 12.84 -29.06
CA ALA A 459 23.66 12.84 -30.19
C ALA A 459 24.12 14.24 -30.57
N TYR A 460 23.25 15.23 -30.44
CA TYR A 460 23.62 16.63 -30.60
C TYR A 460 24.63 17.07 -29.55
N ALA A 461 24.37 16.79 -28.28
CA ALA A 461 25.28 17.11 -27.18
C ALA A 461 26.68 16.50 -27.36
N VAL A 462 26.76 15.23 -27.77
CA VAL A 462 28.03 14.55 -28.04
C VAL A 462 28.76 15.19 -29.23
N ALA A 463 28.04 15.46 -30.33
CA ALA A 463 28.62 16.09 -31.51
C ALA A 463 29.12 17.51 -31.22
N SER A 464 28.37 18.30 -30.46
CA SER A 464 28.80 19.62 -29.99
C SER A 464 30.01 19.50 -29.08
N SER A 465 30.03 18.57 -28.13
CA SER A 465 31.18 18.37 -27.23
C SER A 465 32.45 17.99 -27.99
N LEU A 466 32.33 17.10 -28.99
CA LEU A 466 33.44 16.73 -29.88
C LEU A 466 33.91 17.93 -30.72
N SER A 467 32.98 18.69 -31.29
CA SER A 467 33.29 19.93 -32.01
C SER A 467 34.07 20.89 -31.12
N TYR A 468 33.65 21.10 -29.87
CA TYR A 468 34.36 21.95 -28.92
C TYR A 468 35.75 21.41 -28.57
N ALA A 469 35.87 20.12 -28.27
CA ALA A 469 37.17 19.50 -27.98
C ALA A 469 38.15 19.65 -29.15
N VAL A 470 37.67 19.47 -30.39
CA VAL A 470 38.47 19.65 -31.60
C VAL A 470 38.83 21.12 -31.81
N THR A 471 37.90 22.07 -31.62
CA THR A 471 38.20 23.50 -31.76
C THR A 471 39.18 23.98 -30.68
N ILE A 472 39.13 23.44 -29.46
CA ILE A 472 40.13 23.71 -28.41
C ILE A 472 41.52 23.18 -28.82
N ALA A 473 41.58 21.98 -29.40
CA ALA A 473 42.84 21.37 -29.84
C ALA A 473 43.39 21.96 -31.16
N ALA A 474 42.51 22.41 -32.05
CA ALA A 474 42.79 22.98 -33.36
C ALA A 474 41.92 24.24 -33.60
N PRO A 475 42.34 25.40 -33.05
CA PRO A 475 41.60 26.66 -33.10
C PRO A 475 41.14 27.15 -34.49
N SER A 476 41.85 26.76 -35.55
CA SER A 476 41.52 27.13 -36.93
C SER A 476 40.34 26.35 -37.52
N MET A 477 39.84 25.32 -36.83
CA MET A 477 38.74 24.47 -37.29
C MET A 477 37.40 24.97 -36.77
N ALA A 478 36.64 25.65 -37.64
CA ALA A 478 35.29 26.11 -37.35
C ALA A 478 34.24 25.13 -37.91
N TRP A 479 33.26 24.77 -37.09
CA TRP A 479 32.19 23.84 -37.45
C TRP A 479 30.89 24.60 -37.68
N THR A 480 30.25 24.37 -38.83
CA THR A 480 28.91 24.88 -39.13
C THR A 480 27.83 24.04 -38.46
N ASN A 481 26.66 24.61 -38.20
CA ASN A 481 25.51 23.89 -37.63
C ASN A 481 25.14 22.64 -38.46
N ALA A 482 25.25 22.72 -39.80
CA ALA A 482 25.01 21.59 -40.69
C ALA A 482 26.03 20.46 -40.47
N GLN A 483 27.31 20.79 -40.28
CA GLN A 483 28.34 19.80 -39.99
C GLN A 483 28.15 19.15 -38.61
N ILE A 484 27.75 19.92 -37.61
CA ILE A 484 27.42 19.40 -36.27
C ILE A 484 26.21 18.46 -36.36
N MET A 485 25.16 18.82 -37.10
CA MET A 485 24.00 17.96 -37.34
C MET A 485 24.37 16.66 -38.07
N CYS A 486 25.21 16.73 -39.11
CA CYS A 486 25.71 15.55 -39.80
C CYS A 486 26.52 14.65 -38.87
N LEU A 487 27.34 15.24 -37.99
CA LEU A 487 28.09 14.49 -36.98
C LEU A 487 27.18 13.84 -35.95
N SER A 488 26.13 14.53 -35.48
CA SER A 488 25.10 13.96 -34.59
C SER A 488 24.40 12.77 -35.24
N LEU A 489 24.00 12.90 -36.51
CA LEU A 489 23.40 11.80 -37.26
C LEU A 489 24.37 10.63 -37.41
N ALA A 490 25.66 10.89 -37.68
CA ALA A 490 26.67 9.84 -37.72
C ALA A 490 26.83 9.13 -36.37
N VAL A 491 26.81 9.88 -35.26
CA VAL A 491 26.84 9.32 -33.89
C VAL A 491 25.63 8.41 -33.65
N ILE A 492 24.42 8.82 -34.05
CA ILE A 492 23.21 8.00 -33.93
C ILE A 492 23.35 6.72 -34.75
N VAL A 493 23.75 6.81 -36.02
CA VAL A 493 23.88 5.65 -36.92
C VAL A 493 24.91 4.65 -36.40
N VAL A 494 26.07 5.13 -35.96
CA VAL A 494 27.12 4.28 -35.39
C VAL A 494 26.62 3.62 -34.10
N TRP A 495 25.99 4.38 -33.21
CA TRP A 495 25.43 3.85 -31.95
C TRP A 495 24.36 2.80 -32.19
N SER A 496 23.41 3.05 -33.09
CA SER A 496 22.38 2.10 -33.49
C SER A 496 22.99 0.83 -34.12
N GLY A 497 24.06 0.98 -34.91
CA GLY A 497 24.83 -0.15 -35.44
C GLY A 497 25.50 -0.99 -34.35
N VAL A 498 26.16 -0.34 -33.37
CA VAL A 498 26.79 -0.99 -32.22
C VAL A 498 25.77 -1.78 -31.39
N MET A 499 24.59 -1.20 -31.16
CA MET A 499 23.48 -1.86 -30.46
C MET A 499 22.95 -3.07 -31.23
N THR A 500 22.83 -2.95 -32.55
CA THR A 500 22.35 -4.06 -33.40
C THR A 500 23.32 -5.25 -33.39
N LEU A 501 24.62 -4.99 -33.26
CA LEU A 501 25.68 -6.01 -33.23
C LEU A 501 25.91 -6.64 -31.84
N LYS A 502 25.10 -6.26 -30.84
CA LYS A 502 25.24 -6.69 -29.43
C LYS A 502 26.63 -6.44 -28.84
N LEU A 503 27.28 -5.35 -29.24
CA LEU A 503 28.61 -4.96 -28.79
C LEU A 503 28.56 -4.06 -27.53
N GLU A 504 27.42 -3.98 -26.84
CA GLU A 504 27.20 -3.11 -25.68
C GLU A 504 28.21 -3.33 -24.55
N ARG A 505 28.79 -4.54 -24.43
CA ARG A 505 29.82 -4.84 -23.43
C ARG A 505 31.21 -4.29 -23.77
N ILE A 506 31.42 -3.85 -25.01
CA ILE A 506 32.71 -3.34 -25.52
C ILE A 506 32.68 -1.82 -25.69
N ALA A 507 31.49 -1.20 -25.70
CA ALA A 507 31.30 0.25 -25.90
C ALA A 507 31.63 1.10 -24.66
N SER A 508 32.81 0.91 -24.08
CA SER A 508 33.40 1.81 -23.09
C SER A 508 34.87 2.08 -23.42
N VAL A 509 35.14 2.55 -24.64
CA VAL A 509 36.41 3.16 -24.99
C VAL A 509 36.16 4.40 -25.85
N TYR A 510 36.04 5.55 -25.21
CA TYR A 510 36.46 6.83 -25.78
C TYR A 510 36.94 7.72 -24.65
N ILE A 511 38.27 7.84 -24.54
CA ILE A 511 39.07 9.05 -24.30
C ILE A 511 40.51 8.54 -24.22
N ALA A 512 41.19 8.54 -25.35
CA ALA A 512 42.64 8.41 -25.41
C ALA A 512 43.17 9.17 -26.62
N MET A 513 42.84 10.46 -26.72
CA MET A 513 43.53 11.38 -27.63
C MET A 513 43.54 12.80 -27.08
N VAL A 514 44.37 13.07 -26.08
CA VAL A 514 45.12 14.34 -25.99
C VAL A 514 46.46 14.04 -25.32
N GLN A 515 47.45 13.68 -26.14
CA GLN A 515 48.84 13.62 -25.70
C GLN A 515 49.39 15.06 -25.60
N ASN A 516 49.76 15.43 -24.37
CA ASN A 516 51.03 16.06 -24.02
C ASN A 516 51.38 17.49 -24.52
N ARG A 517 50.45 18.46 -24.44
CA ARG A 517 50.74 19.91 -24.25
C ARG A 517 49.56 20.64 -23.55
N PRO A 518 49.76 21.75 -22.81
CA PRO A 518 48.68 22.59 -22.27
C PRO A 518 48.02 23.42 -23.39
N PHE A 519 46.68 23.35 -23.56
CA PHE A 519 46.01 23.76 -24.82
C PHE A 519 45.19 25.07 -24.83
N ALA A 520 44.70 25.65 -23.72
CA ALA A 520 43.90 26.89 -23.82
C ALA A 520 43.96 27.78 -22.56
N SER A 521 43.80 29.10 -22.73
CA SER A 521 43.59 30.03 -21.61
C SER A 521 42.13 29.93 -21.13
N ALA A 522 41.84 30.27 -19.87
CA ALA A 522 40.44 30.28 -19.41
C ALA A 522 39.59 31.27 -20.20
N ARG A 523 40.19 32.34 -20.74
CA ARG A 523 39.53 33.24 -21.69
C ARG A 523 39.13 32.54 -23.00
N THR A 524 39.82 31.50 -23.44
CA THR A 524 39.45 30.73 -24.64
C THR A 524 38.36 29.68 -24.34
N VAL A 525 38.26 29.23 -23.10
CA VAL A 525 37.28 28.22 -22.64
C VAL A 525 35.98 28.86 -22.13
N PHE A 526 36.06 30.08 -21.58
CA PHE A 526 34.95 30.82 -20.98
C PHE A 526 34.70 32.20 -21.62
N GLY A 527 35.52 32.61 -22.60
CA GLY A 527 35.43 33.91 -23.28
C GLY A 527 35.66 33.84 -24.79
N GLU A 528 35.42 34.96 -25.47
CA GLU A 528 34.98 35.09 -26.86
C GLU A 528 35.63 34.18 -27.92
N TYR A 529 34.81 33.30 -28.51
CA TYR A 529 35.06 32.61 -29.77
C TYR A 529 34.00 33.00 -30.77
N THR A 530 34.36 33.66 -31.87
CA THR A 530 33.40 34.00 -32.92
C THR A 530 33.04 32.75 -33.72
N ASN A 531 31.94 32.09 -33.34
CA ASN A 531 31.26 31.14 -34.22
C ASN A 531 30.08 31.85 -34.91
N PHE A 532 30.02 31.76 -36.23
CA PHE A 532 28.99 32.33 -37.11
C PHE A 532 27.64 31.59 -36.99
N SER A 533 27.23 31.20 -35.78
CA SER A 533 26.08 30.32 -35.53
C SER A 533 24.81 31.04 -35.06
N ASP A 534 24.73 32.37 -35.10
CA ASP A 534 23.58 33.22 -34.66
C ASP A 534 23.13 33.11 -33.19
N TRP A 535 23.56 32.08 -32.44
CA TRP A 535 23.37 31.96 -31.00
C TRP A 535 24.48 32.72 -30.25
N GLY A 536 24.12 33.64 -29.35
CA GLY A 536 25.07 34.48 -28.61
C GLY A 536 26.12 33.72 -27.78
N LEU A 537 27.32 34.31 -27.69
CA LEU A 537 28.60 33.75 -27.20
C LEU A 537 28.56 33.04 -25.83
N GLY A 538 27.77 33.54 -24.87
CA GLY A 538 27.71 32.99 -23.51
C GLY A 538 26.81 31.77 -23.35
N VAL A 539 26.05 31.40 -24.38
CA VAL A 539 25.03 30.34 -24.25
C VAL A 539 25.64 28.95 -24.44
N SER A 540 26.68 28.80 -25.26
CA SER A 540 27.10 27.47 -25.75
C SER A 540 27.84 26.58 -24.74
N VAL A 541 28.69 27.16 -23.88
CA VAL A 541 29.41 26.41 -22.84
C VAL A 541 28.47 25.99 -21.69
N PRO A 542 27.66 26.89 -21.09
CA PRO A 542 26.60 26.50 -20.17
C PRO A 542 25.61 25.53 -20.80
N TYR A 543 25.30 25.65 -22.09
CA TYR A 543 24.41 24.74 -22.80
C TYR A 543 24.99 23.34 -22.95
N SER A 544 26.30 23.18 -23.24
CA SER A 544 26.95 21.86 -23.25
C SER A 544 26.93 21.19 -21.88
N TRP A 545 27.10 21.95 -20.79
CA TRP A 545 27.01 21.46 -19.42
C TRP A 545 25.57 21.13 -19.02
N PHE A 546 24.61 21.96 -19.47
CA PHE A 546 23.18 21.68 -19.35
C PHE A 546 22.79 20.42 -20.13
N CYS A 547 23.37 20.19 -21.31
CA CYS A 547 23.19 18.97 -22.06
C CYS A 547 23.73 17.77 -21.28
N THR A 548 24.89 17.85 -20.62
CA THR A 548 25.41 16.76 -19.76
C THR A 548 24.49 16.50 -18.55
N LEU A 549 23.94 17.56 -17.94
CA LEU A 549 22.90 17.44 -16.90
C LEU A 549 21.60 16.82 -17.46
N TRP A 550 21.24 17.12 -18.70
CA TRP A 550 20.09 16.55 -19.41
C TRP A 550 20.33 15.10 -19.85
N VAL A 551 21.56 14.70 -20.20
CA VAL A 551 21.92 13.29 -20.42
C VAL A 551 21.70 12.48 -19.14
N ASN A 552 21.95 13.10 -17.99
CA ASN A 552 21.60 12.57 -16.68
C ASN A 552 20.09 12.48 -16.41
N SER A 553 19.21 12.78 -17.37
CA SER A 553 17.77 12.45 -17.33
C SER A 553 17.41 11.21 -18.17
N ALA A 554 18.35 10.70 -18.97
CA ALA A 554 18.15 9.53 -19.82
C ALA A 554 18.22 8.19 -19.04
N TRP A 555 18.46 8.20 -17.73
CA TRP A 555 18.36 6.98 -16.91
C TRP A 555 16.93 6.43 -16.87
N MET A 556 15.89 7.20 -17.22
CA MET A 556 14.53 6.68 -17.33
C MET A 556 14.28 5.84 -18.60
N VAL A 557 15.21 5.85 -19.57
CA VAL A 557 15.06 5.14 -20.85
C VAL A 557 14.79 3.63 -20.70
N PRO A 558 15.46 2.89 -19.81
CA PRO A 558 15.16 1.49 -19.53
C PRO A 558 13.71 1.21 -19.10
N VAL A 559 13.02 2.20 -18.51
CA VAL A 559 11.61 2.09 -18.12
C VAL A 559 10.70 2.07 -19.35
N TYR A 560 11.10 2.75 -20.44
CA TYR A 560 10.33 2.78 -21.69
C TYR A 560 10.51 1.51 -22.54
N VAL A 561 11.58 0.73 -22.34
CA VAL A 561 11.86 -0.53 -23.08
C VAL A 561 11.62 -1.80 -22.24
N ALA A 562 10.86 -1.63 -21.16
CA ALA A 562 10.52 -2.66 -20.19
C ALA A 562 9.90 -3.94 -20.79
N GLU A 563 9.03 -3.78 -21.80
CA GLU A 563 8.32 -4.91 -22.43
C GLU A 563 9.19 -5.85 -23.25
N GLU A 564 10.31 -5.36 -23.76
CA GLU A 564 11.22 -6.16 -24.58
C GLU A 564 12.29 -6.88 -23.74
N THR A 565 12.26 -6.68 -22.42
CA THR A 565 13.26 -7.18 -21.48
C THR A 565 12.77 -8.43 -20.75
N HIS A 566 13.50 -9.53 -20.90
CA HIS A 566 13.24 -10.76 -20.15
C HIS A 566 13.52 -10.52 -18.65
N ASP A 567 12.55 -10.80 -17.77
CA ASP A 567 12.63 -10.53 -16.31
C ASP A 567 12.79 -9.02 -15.96
N ALA A 568 11.90 -8.21 -16.53
CA ALA A 568 11.76 -6.77 -16.28
C ALA A 568 11.86 -6.35 -14.80
N SER A 569 11.34 -7.19 -13.88
CA SER A 569 11.36 -6.96 -12.42
C SER A 569 12.75 -6.79 -11.84
N ARG A 570 13.77 -7.34 -12.51
CA ARG A 570 15.16 -7.28 -12.09
C ARG A 570 16.00 -6.49 -13.07
N GLU A 571 15.76 -6.64 -14.37
CA GLU A 571 16.61 -6.02 -15.39
C GLU A 571 16.38 -4.52 -15.53
N ILE A 572 15.16 -4.01 -15.28
CA ILE A 572 14.89 -2.56 -15.30
C ILE A 572 15.56 -1.84 -14.12
N PRO A 573 15.39 -2.26 -12.85
CA PRO A 573 16.13 -1.68 -11.73
C PRO A 573 17.64 -1.70 -11.93
N LYS A 574 18.19 -2.81 -12.44
CA LYS A 574 19.62 -2.92 -12.74
C LYS A 574 20.04 -1.93 -13.83
N SER A 575 19.26 -1.80 -14.90
CA SER A 575 19.57 -0.90 -16.01
C SER A 575 19.49 0.57 -15.60
N LEU A 576 18.45 0.95 -14.83
CA LEU A 576 18.33 2.29 -14.22
C LEU A 576 19.60 2.65 -13.43
N TRP A 577 20.02 1.74 -12.55
CA TRP A 577 21.22 1.90 -11.73
C TRP A 577 22.49 1.96 -12.56
N TYR A 578 22.63 1.08 -13.55
CA TYR A 578 23.82 1.01 -14.40
C TYR A 578 23.95 2.28 -15.25
N THR A 579 22.90 2.70 -15.95
CA THR A 579 22.89 3.90 -16.80
C THR A 579 23.17 5.16 -15.99
N PHE A 580 22.53 5.32 -14.82
CA PHE A 580 22.80 6.45 -13.93
C PHE A 580 24.26 6.45 -13.46
N SER A 581 24.75 5.32 -12.95
CA SER A 581 26.10 5.22 -12.38
C SER A 581 27.20 5.44 -13.42
N VAL A 582 27.04 4.85 -14.61
CA VAL A 582 28.00 5.02 -15.72
C VAL A 582 28.03 6.47 -16.19
N THR A 583 26.86 7.11 -16.33
CA THR A 583 26.78 8.52 -16.77
C THR A 583 27.36 9.47 -15.73
N ALA A 584 27.06 9.27 -14.45
CA ALA A 584 27.61 10.06 -13.35
C ALA A 584 29.15 9.99 -13.31
N VAL A 585 29.72 8.81 -13.51
CA VAL A 585 31.17 8.60 -13.51
C VAL A 585 31.83 9.16 -14.77
N ILE A 586 31.30 8.89 -15.96
CA ILE A 586 31.88 9.40 -17.22
C ILE A 586 31.79 10.93 -17.27
N GLY A 587 30.66 11.51 -16.87
CA GLY A 587 30.50 12.96 -16.79
C GLY A 587 31.51 13.59 -15.83
N MET A 588 31.81 12.93 -14.70
CA MET A 588 32.87 13.38 -13.78
C MET A 588 34.25 13.38 -14.44
N VAL A 589 34.58 12.33 -15.21
CA VAL A 589 35.86 12.26 -15.95
C VAL A 589 35.95 13.38 -16.98
N ILE A 590 34.87 13.69 -17.69
CA ILE A 590 34.83 14.80 -18.66
C ILE A 590 35.04 16.14 -17.94
N CYS A 591 34.32 16.40 -16.85
CA CYS A 591 34.48 17.61 -16.04
C CYS A 591 35.93 17.76 -15.52
N LEU A 592 36.53 16.66 -15.07
CA LEU A 592 37.92 16.60 -14.65
C LEU A 592 38.89 16.96 -15.78
N VAL A 593 38.76 16.32 -16.95
CA VAL A 593 39.61 16.60 -18.11
C VAL A 593 39.47 18.06 -18.54
N SER A 594 38.23 18.58 -18.62
CA SER A 594 37.98 19.99 -18.94
C SER A 594 38.65 20.94 -17.94
N ALA A 595 38.55 20.65 -16.64
CA ALA A 595 39.20 21.44 -15.58
C ALA A 595 40.73 21.44 -15.72
N PHE A 596 41.34 20.31 -16.07
CA PHE A 596 42.79 20.18 -16.27
C PHE A 596 43.28 20.78 -17.60
N CYS A 597 42.40 21.02 -18.58
CA CYS A 597 42.76 21.65 -19.85
C CYS A 597 42.79 23.20 -19.78
N ILE A 598 42.34 23.81 -18.68
CA ILE A 598 42.29 25.27 -18.47
C ILE A 598 43.53 25.75 -17.70
N ASN A 599 44.32 26.65 -18.29
CA ASN A 599 45.64 27.02 -17.73
C ASN A 599 45.68 28.34 -16.93
N ASP A 600 44.64 29.18 -16.97
CA ASP A 600 44.66 30.50 -16.31
C ASP A 600 43.25 30.96 -15.90
N ILE A 601 42.71 30.35 -14.85
CA ILE A 601 41.37 30.66 -14.31
C ILE A 601 41.32 32.04 -13.65
N GLU A 602 42.46 32.57 -13.17
CA GLU A 602 42.54 33.85 -12.48
C GLU A 602 42.32 35.03 -13.42
N ALA A 603 42.79 34.94 -14.67
CA ALA A 603 42.52 35.96 -15.69
C ALA A 603 41.04 36.07 -16.09
N ALA A 604 40.28 34.97 -16.07
CA ALA A 604 38.83 34.99 -16.35
C ALA A 604 38.00 35.59 -15.20
N ALA A 605 38.45 35.42 -13.95
CA ALA A 605 37.80 35.99 -12.78
C ALA A 605 38.14 37.48 -12.54
N ALA A 606 39.23 37.98 -13.14
CA ALA A 606 39.67 39.37 -13.00
C ALA A 606 38.92 40.35 -13.91
N ASP A 607 38.41 39.90 -15.06
CA ASP A 607 37.86 40.79 -16.11
C ASP A 607 36.45 41.34 -15.79
N GLU A 608 35.69 40.68 -14.90
CA GLU A 608 34.39 41.23 -14.45
C GLU A 608 34.52 42.54 -13.66
N ARG A 609 35.68 42.79 -13.04
CA ARG A 609 35.94 44.07 -12.35
C ARG A 609 36.14 45.24 -13.32
N HIS A 610 36.68 45.01 -14.52
CA HIS A 610 36.94 46.09 -15.47
C HIS A 610 35.71 46.47 -16.29
N VAL A 611 34.85 45.51 -16.65
CA VAL A 611 33.61 45.80 -17.38
C VAL A 611 32.60 46.58 -16.51
N PHE A 612 32.53 46.29 -15.21
CA PHE A 612 31.64 47.02 -14.29
C PHE A 612 32.17 48.42 -13.99
N GLU A 613 33.49 48.61 -13.79
CA GLU A 613 34.08 49.93 -13.55
C GLU A 613 34.10 50.84 -14.79
N ASP A 614 34.31 50.30 -16.00
CA ASP A 614 34.27 51.10 -17.23
C ASP A 614 32.83 51.48 -17.63
N SER A 615 31.84 50.64 -17.32
CA SER A 615 30.42 50.99 -17.48
C SER A 615 29.95 52.09 -16.51
N LEU A 616 30.58 52.21 -15.33
CA LEU A 616 30.30 53.27 -14.36
C LEU A 616 31.06 54.58 -14.66
N LYS A 617 32.22 54.52 -15.33
CA LYS A 617 32.99 55.71 -15.75
C LYS A 617 32.46 56.33 -17.06
N GLY A 618 31.66 55.61 -17.85
CA GLY A 618 31.10 56.11 -19.12
C GLY A 618 29.81 56.95 -19.03
N VAL A 619 29.18 57.09 -17.85
CA VAL A 619 27.85 57.71 -17.72
C VAL A 619 27.87 59.16 -17.20
N HIS A 620 29.02 59.70 -16.78
CA HIS A 620 29.14 61.12 -16.40
C HIS A 620 30.47 61.75 -16.83
N ALA A 621 30.65 62.03 -18.13
CA ALA A 621 31.43 63.19 -18.63
C ALA A 621 31.45 63.23 -20.18
N ASN A 622 30.42 63.83 -20.81
CA ASN A 622 30.62 65.00 -21.70
C ASN A 622 29.26 65.59 -22.15
N PRO A 623 28.99 66.86 -21.83
CA PRO A 623 28.87 67.80 -22.94
C PRO A 623 29.80 69.02 -22.76
N LEU A 624 30.51 69.32 -23.85
CA LEU A 624 31.49 70.39 -24.12
C LEU A 624 32.93 70.11 -23.69
#